data_AF-A0A669QRP5-F1
#
_entry.id   AF-A0A669QRP5-F1
#
_cell.length_a   1.000
_cell.length_b   1.000
_cell.length_c   1.000
_cell.angle_alpha   90.00
_cell.angle_beta   90.00
_cell.angle_gamma   90.00
#
_symmetry.space_group_name_H-M   'P 1'
#
loop_
_entity.id
_entity.type
_entity.pdbx_description
1 polymer ?
#
loop_
_entity_poly.entity_id
_entity_poly.type
_entity_poly.pdbx_seq_one_letter_code
_entity_poly.pdbx_strand_id
1 'polypeptide(L)'
;MLKTYWALIKFATLLYGAIGIYNRLKALMEICTCYLRGLLTVNKQVQANSKMLFQARLALDFLLGKEKGLCGYLKLYKEHYCVYIPNVTEELDK
;
A
#
# COMPACT_ATOMS: atom_id res chain seq x y z
N MET A 1 1.90 6.53 59.55
CA MET A 1 2.63 5.64 58.63
C MET A 1 1.74 4.93 57.60
N LEU A 2 0.48 4.55 57.90
CA LEU A 2 -0.37 3.81 56.95
C LEU A 2 -0.86 4.62 55.73
N LYS A 3 -1.07 5.94 55.89
CA LYS A 3 -1.53 6.83 54.79
C LYS A 3 -0.50 7.03 53.68
N THR A 4 0.79 7.12 54.03
CA THR A 4 1.89 7.27 53.06
C THR A 4 2.11 5.98 52.27
N TYR A 5 1.90 4.82 52.90
CA TYR A 5 1.95 3.52 52.23
C TYR A 5 0.89 3.36 51.14
N TRP A 6 -0.36 3.74 51.42
CA TRP A 6 -1.44 3.73 50.43
C TRP A 6 -1.21 4.70 49.26
N ALA A 7 -0.59 5.85 49.52
CA ALA A 7 -0.23 6.80 48.47
C ALA A 7 0.85 6.23 47.52
N LEU A 8 1.84 5.52 48.06
CA LEU A 8 2.89 4.86 47.27
C LEU A 8 2.33 3.74 46.37
N ILE A 9 1.39 2.94 46.88
CA ILE A 9 0.73 1.89 46.08
C ILE A 9 -0.03 2.51 44.90
N LYS A 10 -0.81 3.57 45.15
CA LYS A 10 -1.55 4.27 44.08
C LYS A 10 -0.61 4.83 43.01
N PHE A 11 0.50 5.42 43.44
CA PHE A 11 1.51 5.95 42.52
C PHE A 11 2.16 4.83 41.68
N ALA A 12 2.51 3.70 42.30
CA ALA A 12 3.03 2.54 41.60
C ALA A 12 2.02 1.99 40.58
N THR A 13 0.74 1.84 40.94
CA THR A 13 -0.30 1.38 40.00
C THR A 13 -0.50 2.32 38.81
N LEU A 14 -0.38 3.64 39.03
CA LEU A 14 -0.43 4.64 37.95
C LEU A 14 0.78 4.53 37.01
N LEU A 15 1.98 4.33 37.55
CA LEU A 15 3.19 4.12 36.76
C LEU A 15 3.10 2.84 35.91
N TYR A 16 2.64 1.73 36.48
CA TYR A 16 2.42 0.49 35.73
C TYR A 16 1.39 0.68 34.61
N GLY A 17 0.32 1.44 34.87
CA GLY A 17 -0.67 1.80 33.85
C GLY A 17 -0.04 2.62 32.71
N ALA A 18 0.77 3.63 33.03
CA ALA A 18 1.44 4.47 32.03
C ALA A 18 2.45 3.68 31.17
N ILE A 19 3.23 2.80 31.79
CA ILE A 19 4.17 1.91 31.08
C ILE A 19 3.40 0.95 30.15
N GLY A 20 2.27 0.41 30.60
CA GLY A 20 1.40 -0.43 29.78
C GLY A 20 0.86 0.28 28.54
N ILE A 21 0.45 1.55 28.69
CA ILE A 21 -0.01 2.39 27.57
C ILE A 21 1.15 2.69 26.62
N TYR A 22 2.32 3.04 27.14
CA TYR A 22 3.52 3.33 26.35
C TYR A 22 3.92 2.15 25.46
N ASN A 23 3.96 0.93 26.03
CA ASN A 23 4.33 -0.27 25.29
C ASN A 23 3.33 -0.59 24.16
N ARG A 24 2.04 -0.36 24.39
CA ARG A 24 1.01 -0.53 23.34
C ARG A 24 1.15 0.50 22.22
N LEU A 25 1.42 1.75 22.57
CA LEU A 25 1.69 2.82 21.60
C LEU A 25 2.93 2.53 20.75
N LYS A 26 4.00 2.02 21.38
CA LYS A 26 5.22 1.63 20.68
C LYS A 26 4.96 0.51 19.67
N ALA A 27 4.25 -0.55 20.07
CA ALA A 27 3.88 -1.64 19.17
C ALA A 27 3.03 -1.14 17.99
N LEU A 28 2.11 -0.20 18.23
CA LEU A 28 1.28 0.39 17.18
C LEU A 28 2.11 1.21 16.17
N MET A 29 3.09 1.98 16.64
CA MET A 29 4.01 2.70 15.75
C MET A 29 4.85 1.77 14.88
N GLU A 30 5.32 0.65 15.43
CA GLU A 30 6.09 -0.35 14.67
C GLU A 30 5.24 -0.96 13.55
N ILE A 31 3.97 -1.29 13.83
CA ILE A 31 3.02 -1.79 12.82
C ILE A 31 2.77 -0.74 11.74
N CYS A 32 2.50 0.52 12.10
CA CYS A 32 2.30 1.60 11.13
C CYS A 32 3.52 1.79 10.22
N THR A 33 4.74 1.68 10.78
CA THR A 33 5.98 1.82 10.01
C THR A 33 6.16 0.67 9.03
N CYS A 34 5.84 -0.56 9.44
CA CYS A 34 5.85 -1.73 8.56
C CYS A 34 4.85 -1.59 7.41
N TYR A 35 3.62 -1.15 7.74
CA TYR A 35 2.57 -0.93 6.75
C TYR A 35 2.95 0.14 5.72
N LEU A 36 3.47 1.29 6.16
CA LEU A 36 3.88 2.37 5.27
C LEU A 36 4.99 1.91 4.30
N ARG A 37 5.98 1.16 4.80
CA ARG A 37 7.04 0.58 3.97
C ARG A 37 6.47 -0.40 2.94
N GLY A 38 5.57 -1.30 3.36
CA GLY A 38 4.92 -2.24 2.46
C GLY A 38 4.13 -1.54 1.35
N LEU A 39 3.40 -0.48 1.70
CA LEU A 39 2.63 0.30 0.74
C LEU A 39 3.54 1.02 -0.28
N LEU A 40 4.64 1.62 0.19
CA LEU A 40 5.64 2.24 -0.69
C LEU A 40 6.27 1.22 -1.67
N THR A 41 6.57 0.00 -1.21
CA THR A 41 7.12 -1.04 -2.08
C THR A 41 6.12 -1.49 -3.15
N VAL A 42 4.85 -1.69 -2.77
CA VAL A 42 3.80 -2.08 -3.71
C VAL A 42 3.55 -0.98 -4.73
N ASN A 43 3.53 0.28 -4.31
CA ASN A 43 3.32 1.39 -5.23
C ASN A 43 4.43 1.48 -6.30
N LYS A 44 5.70 1.36 -5.89
CA LYS A 44 6.84 1.33 -6.83
C LYS A 44 6.73 0.18 -7.82
N GLN A 45 6.32 -1.00 -7.37
CA GLN A 45 6.12 -2.16 -8.24
C GLN A 45 4.97 -1.92 -9.24
N VAL A 46 3.83 -1.37 -8.79
CA VAL A 46 2.70 -1.05 -9.66
C VAL A 46 3.07 -0.01 -10.71
N GLN A 47 3.87 1.00 -10.35
CA GLN A 47 4.38 2.01 -11.28
C GLN A 47 5.33 1.42 -12.34
N ALA A 48 6.22 0.50 -11.95
CA ALA A 48 7.10 -0.18 -12.90
C ALA A 48 6.30 -1.09 -13.84
N ASN A 49 5.36 -1.85 -13.27
CA ASN A 49 4.52 -2.78 -14.02
C ASN A 49 3.57 -2.06 -14.99
N SER A 50 3.03 -0.90 -14.62
CA SER A 50 2.15 -0.12 -15.52
C SER A 50 2.90 0.37 -16.75
N LYS A 51 4.13 0.87 -16.59
CA LYS A 51 5.01 1.27 -17.71
C LYS A 51 5.35 0.09 -18.61
N MET A 52 5.72 -1.04 -18.02
CA MET A 52 6.04 -2.26 -18.78
C MET A 52 4.82 -2.79 -19.54
N LEU A 53 3.64 -2.80 -18.91
CA LEU A 53 2.39 -3.25 -19.53
C LEU A 53 1.98 -2.33 -20.69
N PHE A 54 2.19 -1.02 -20.54
CA PHE A 54 1.96 -0.06 -21.61
C PHE A 54 2.88 -0.32 -22.82
N GLN A 55 4.17 -0.55 -22.58
CA GLN A 55 5.13 -0.91 -23.64
C GLN A 55 4.76 -2.24 -24.32
N ALA A 56 4.40 -3.26 -23.53
CA ALA A 56 3.97 -4.55 -24.06
C ALA A 56 2.71 -4.43 -24.93
N ARG A 57 1.77 -3.55 -24.54
CA ARG A 57 0.57 -3.28 -25.34
C ARG A 57 0.91 -2.62 -26.68
N LEU A 58 1.77 -1.61 -26.69
CA LEU A 58 2.19 -0.96 -27.95
C LEU A 58 2.90 -1.94 -28.88
N ALA A 59 3.72 -2.85 -28.34
CA ALA A 59 4.34 -3.91 -29.12
C ALA A 59 3.31 -4.88 -29.71
N LEU A 60 2.30 -5.28 -28.92
CA LEU A 60 1.19 -6.10 -29.39
C LEU A 60 0.36 -5.39 -30.46
N ASP A 61 0.09 -4.09 -30.30
CA ASP A 61 -0.63 -3.29 -31.30
C ASP A 61 0.14 -3.19 -32.62
N PHE A 62 1.48 -3.08 -32.56
CA PHE A 62 2.35 -3.12 -33.74
C PHE A 62 2.31 -4.48 -34.44
N LEU A 63 2.45 -5.57 -33.68
CA LEU A 63 2.39 -6.94 -34.23
C LEU A 63 1.03 -7.24 -34.86
N LEU A 64 -0.06 -6.78 -34.22
CA LEU A 64 -1.43 -6.94 -34.69
C LEU A 64 -1.88 -5.79 -35.61
N GLY A 65 -0.96 -5.04 -36.20
CA GLY A 65 -1.28 -3.92 -37.07
C GLY A 65 -2.17 -4.28 -38.27
N LYS A 66 -2.07 -5.52 -38.78
CA LYS A 66 -2.95 -6.04 -39.83
C LYS A 66 -4.40 -6.21 -39.41
N GLU A 67 -4.65 -6.43 -38.11
CA GLU A 67 -5.97 -6.68 -37.53
C GLU A 67 -6.51 -5.46 -36.79
N LYS A 68 -5.95 -4.26 -37.07
CA LYS A 68 -6.27 -2.98 -36.40
C LYS A 68 -5.85 -2.96 -34.92
N GLY A 69 -4.75 -3.63 -34.59
CA GLY A 69 -4.18 -3.69 -33.25
C GLY A 69 -4.89 -4.68 -32.31
N LEU A 70 -4.45 -4.70 -31.04
CA LEU A 70 -4.96 -5.58 -30.00
C LEU A 70 -6.47 -5.39 -29.79
N CYS A 71 -6.94 -4.14 -29.87
CA CYS A 71 -8.36 -3.80 -29.75
C CYS A 71 -9.20 -4.30 -30.94
N GLY A 72 -8.64 -4.32 -32.15
CA GLY A 72 -9.31 -4.86 -33.33
C GLY A 72 -9.42 -6.39 -33.27
N TYR A 73 -8.35 -7.06 -32.82
CA TYR A 73 -8.32 -8.49 -32.60
C TYR A 73 -9.25 -8.96 -31.48
N LEU A 74 -9.19 -8.30 -30.32
CA LEU A 74 -10.01 -8.64 -29.14
C LEU A 74 -11.50 -8.28 -29.31
N LYS A 75 -11.90 -7.57 -30.36
CA LYS A 75 -13.32 -7.28 -30.66
C LYS A 75 -14.16 -8.55 -30.88
N LEU A 76 -13.49 -9.68 -31.15
CA LEU A 76 -14.09 -11.03 -31.17
C LEU A 76 -14.59 -11.49 -29.78
N TYR A 77 -14.01 -10.94 -28.70
CA TYR A 77 -14.33 -11.27 -27.31
C TYR A 77 -14.99 -10.05 -26.63
N LYS A 78 -16.32 -10.11 -26.46
CA LYS A 78 -17.23 -8.96 -26.36
C LYS A 78 -17.14 -8.05 -25.13
N GLU A 79 -16.36 -8.35 -24.09
CA GLU A 79 -16.55 -7.64 -22.81
C GLU A 79 -15.47 -6.60 -22.48
N HIS A 80 -14.17 -6.82 -22.74
CA HIS A 80 -13.09 -5.93 -22.25
C HIS A 80 -11.97 -5.66 -23.30
N TYR A 81 -12.34 -5.35 -24.55
CA TYR A 81 -11.38 -5.32 -25.67
C TYR A 81 -10.42 -4.10 -25.69
N CYS A 82 -10.71 -3.03 -24.93
CA CYS A 82 -9.81 -1.88 -24.77
C CYS A 82 -9.85 -1.29 -23.35
N VAL A 83 -9.44 -2.06 -22.34
CA VAL A 83 -9.30 -1.51 -20.97
C VAL A 83 -8.19 -0.46 -20.96
N TYR A 84 -8.47 0.76 -20.50
CA TYR A 84 -7.43 1.77 -20.32
C TYR A 84 -6.45 1.30 -19.24
N ILE A 85 -5.15 1.29 -19.54
CA ILE A 85 -4.13 1.02 -18.51
C ILE A 85 -3.89 2.35 -17.80
N PRO A 86 -4.29 2.49 -16.52
CA PRO A 86 -4.00 3.70 -15.78
C PRO A 86 -2.49 3.86 -15.66
N ASN A 87 -1.99 5.00 -16.11
CA ASN A 87 -0.61 5.38 -15.88
C ASN A 87 -0.48 5.83 -14.43
N VAL A 88 -0.24 4.88 -13.53
CA VAL A 88 -0.02 5.15 -12.10
C VAL A 88 1.40 5.70 -11.94
N THR A 89 1.60 6.95 -12.36
CA THR A 89 2.86 7.70 -12.18
C THR A 89 2.84 8.62 -10.98
N GLU A 90 1.70 8.83 -10.34
CA GLU A 90 1.63 9.62 -9.12
C GLU A 90 2.33 8.87 -7.99
N GLU A 91 3.43 9.47 -7.51
CA GLU A 91 4.06 9.06 -6.27
C GLU A 91 3.06 9.29 -5.13
N LEU A 92 2.89 8.29 -4.28
CA LEU A 92 2.12 8.37 -3.04
C LEU A 92 2.81 9.25 -1.98
N ASP A 93 3.81 10.04 -2.39
CA ASP A 93 4.56 10.93 -1.53
C ASP A 93 3.83 12.29 -1.44
N LYS A 94 2.93 12.38 -0.45
CA LYS A 94 2.59 13.61 0.27
C LYS A 94 2.40 13.31 1.75
#